data_AF-A0A914DX43-F1
#
_entry.id   AF-A0A914DX43-F1
#
_cell.length_a   1.000
_cell.length_b   1.000
_cell.length_c   1.000
_cell.angle_alpha   90.00
_cell.angle_beta   90.00
_cell.angle_gamma   90.00
#
_symmetry.space_group_name_H-M   'P 1'
#
loop_
_entity.id
_entity.type
_entity.pdbx_description
1 polymer ?
#
loop_
_entity_poly.entity_id
_entity_poly.type
_entity_poly.pdbx_seq_one_letter_code
_entity_poly.pdbx_strand_id
1 'polypeptide(L)'
;MLLFFVITITTSSALQCYVCETCGNCNPGTPQECTAGQNNCALVIFNGKAIYRGCSFNNGYSQSSSGEFSFTSCGCQGDLCNGGGHC
;
A
#
# COMPACT_ATOMS: atom_id res chain seq x y z
N MET A 1 -15.07 -38.75 -27.39
CA MET A 1 -14.05 -38.28 -26.44
C MET A 1 -14.40 -36.84 -26.09
N LEU A 2 -15.04 -36.61 -24.94
CA LEU A 2 -15.54 -35.29 -24.54
C LEU A 2 -14.40 -34.59 -23.77
N LEU A 3 -13.78 -33.56 -24.36
CA LEU A 3 -12.76 -32.75 -23.69
C LEU A 3 -13.45 -31.73 -22.79
N PHE A 4 -13.36 -31.90 -21.47
CA PHE A 4 -13.76 -30.88 -20.50
C PHE A 4 -12.64 -29.84 -20.39
N PHE A 5 -12.84 -28.66 -21.00
CA PHE A 5 -12.00 -27.49 -20.75
C PHE A 5 -12.44 -26.87 -19.41
N VAL A 6 -11.66 -27.11 -18.35
CA VAL A 6 -11.83 -26.41 -17.07
C VAL A 6 -11.20 -25.02 -17.24
N ILE A 7 -12.04 -24.00 -17.37
CA ILE A 7 -11.59 -22.61 -17.33
C ILE A 7 -11.41 -22.23 -15.86
N THR A 8 -10.18 -22.33 -15.35
CA THR A 8 -9.83 -21.76 -14.04
C THR A 8 -9.88 -20.24 -14.14
N ILE A 9 -10.98 -19.65 -13.66
CA ILE A 9 -11.07 -18.21 -13.42
C ILE A 9 -10.20 -17.93 -12.20
N THR A 10 -8.97 -17.46 -12.42
CA THR A 10 -8.13 -16.93 -11.34
C THR A 10 -8.77 -15.64 -10.87
N THR A 11 -9.57 -15.71 -9.80
CA THR A 11 -9.97 -14.53 -9.05
C THR A 11 -8.70 -13.92 -8.48
N SER A 12 -8.18 -12.87 -9.10
CA SER A 12 -7.11 -12.09 -8.48
C SER A 12 -7.69 -11.50 -7.20
N SER A 13 -7.24 -11.98 -6.04
CA SER A 13 -7.53 -11.37 -4.76
C SER A 13 -7.23 -9.88 -4.84
N ALA A 14 -8.14 -9.03 -4.38
CA ALA A 14 -7.86 -7.61 -4.26
C ALA A 14 -6.69 -7.43 -3.28
N LEU A 15 -5.71 -6.61 -3.64
CA LEU A 15 -4.56 -6.29 -2.79
C LEU A 15 -5.05 -5.79 -1.43
N GLN A 16 -4.46 -6.26 -0.32
CA GLN A 16 -4.71 -5.68 1.00
C GLN A 16 -3.60 -4.71 1.40
N CYS A 17 -3.96 -3.57 1.98
CA CYS A 17 -2.99 -2.61 2.54
C CYS A 17 -3.42 -2.14 3.93
N TYR A 18 -2.48 -1.67 4.73
CA TYR A 18 -2.85 -0.89 5.91
C TYR A 18 -3.31 0.50 5.50
N VAL A 19 -4.41 0.98 6.10
CA VAL A 19 -4.97 2.32 5.89
C VAL A 19 -5.00 3.06 7.22
N CYS A 20 -4.53 4.31 7.25
CA CYS A 20 -4.73 5.16 8.42
C CYS A 20 -6.14 5.79 8.37
N GLU A 21 -6.92 5.68 9.44
CA GLU A 21 -8.21 6.39 9.54
C GLU A 21 -8.00 7.89 9.81
N THR A 22 -6.88 8.26 10.45
CA THR A 22 -6.54 9.65 10.78
C THR A 22 -5.04 9.92 10.57
N CYS A 23 -4.72 11.11 10.07
CA CYS A 23 -3.34 11.57 9.95
C CYS A 23 -2.70 11.67 11.35
N GLY A 24 -1.53 11.05 11.53
CA GLY A 24 -0.76 11.12 12.79
C GLY A 24 -1.01 9.98 13.79
N ASN A 25 -2.03 9.14 13.60
CA ASN A 25 -2.23 7.93 14.40
C ASN A 25 -2.23 6.69 13.48
N CYS A 26 -1.04 6.33 13.00
CA CYS A 26 -0.90 5.26 12.01
C CYS A 26 0.14 4.21 12.43
N ASN A 27 -0.29 3.28 13.31
CA ASN A 27 0.58 2.20 13.77
C ASN A 27 -0.14 0.85 13.96
N PRO A 28 -0.10 -0.07 12.98
CA PRO A 28 0.22 0.14 11.56
C PRO A 28 -0.96 0.70 10.75
N GLY A 29 -2.11 0.97 11.34
CA GLY A 29 -3.37 1.27 10.62
C GLY A 29 -4.25 0.02 10.51
N THR A 30 -5.40 0.12 9.86
CA THR A 30 -6.36 -0.98 9.72
C THR A 30 -6.16 -1.67 8.37
N PRO A 31 -6.04 -3.00 8.31
CA PRO A 31 -6.06 -3.74 7.05
C PRO A 31 -7.33 -3.46 6.26
N GLN A 32 -7.20 -3.13 4.98
CA GLN A 32 -8.32 -2.89 4.08
C GLN A 32 -8.02 -3.46 2.70
N GLU A 33 -9.04 -4.06 2.07
CA GLU A 33 -8.97 -4.44 0.66
C GLU A 33 -8.97 -3.19 -0.23
N CYS A 34 -8.05 -3.17 -1.17
CA CYS A 34 -7.92 -2.13 -2.16
C CYS A 34 -8.99 -2.27 -3.25
N THR A 35 -9.44 -1.13 -3.76
CA THR A 35 -10.44 -1.09 -4.83
C THR A 35 -9.82 -1.42 -6.18
N ALA A 36 -10.66 -1.72 -7.18
CA ALA A 36 -10.18 -2.09 -8.51
C ALA A 36 -9.22 -1.03 -9.10
N GLY A 37 -8.04 -1.48 -9.54
CA GLY A 37 -6.99 -0.62 -10.08
C GLY A 37 -5.99 -0.08 -9.04
N GLN A 38 -6.26 -0.23 -7.75
CA GLN A 38 -5.29 0.07 -6.69
C GLN A 38 -4.41 -1.14 -6.42
N ASN A 39 -3.31 -1.25 -7.17
CA ASN A 39 -2.39 -2.39 -7.17
C ASN A 39 -1.11 -2.16 -6.35
N ASN A 40 -1.06 -1.12 -5.53
CA ASN A 40 0.08 -0.82 -4.66
C ASN A 40 -0.38 -0.34 -3.28
N CYS A 41 0.44 -0.58 -2.25
CA CYS A 41 0.29 0.08 -0.96
C CYS A 41 1.22 1.28 -0.88
N ALA A 42 0.71 2.41 -0.40
CA ALA A 42 1.46 3.63 -0.14
C ALA A 42 1.79 3.78 1.35
N LEU A 43 2.90 4.45 1.62
CA LEU A 43 3.40 4.85 2.93
C LEU A 43 4.00 6.25 2.81
N VAL A 44 3.64 7.15 3.73
CA VAL A 44 4.27 8.46 3.87
C VAL A 44 4.81 8.60 5.29
N ILE A 45 6.09 8.96 5.37
CA ILE A 45 6.84 9.15 6.59
C ILE A 45 7.23 10.63 6.68
N PHE A 46 6.90 11.26 7.80
CA PHE A 46 7.31 12.62 8.14
C PHE A 46 8.10 12.59 9.45
N ASN A 47 9.34 13.08 9.44
CA ASN A 47 10.24 13.06 10.60
C ASN A 47 10.34 11.67 11.27
N GLY A 48 10.49 10.62 10.45
CA GLY A 48 10.60 9.24 10.90
C GLY A 48 9.31 8.59 11.40
N LYS A 49 8.16 9.29 11.34
CA LYS A 49 6.85 8.75 11.72
C LYS A 49 5.96 8.54 10.51
N ALA A 50 5.33 7.37 10.41
CA ALA A 50 4.32 7.11 9.40
C ALA A 50 3.09 8.00 9.67
N ILE A 51 2.79 8.91 8.73
CA ILE A 51 1.65 9.83 8.82
C ILE A 51 0.51 9.43 7.88
N TYR A 52 0.80 8.62 6.85
CA TYR A 52 -0.19 8.10 5.92
C TYR A 52 0.19 6.69 5.44
N ARG A 53 -0.83 5.87 5.23
CA ARG A 53 -0.81 4.53 4.67
C ARG A 53 -2.11 4.33 3.93
N GLY A 54 -2.08 3.69 2.77
CA GLY A 54 -3.30 3.41 2.01
C GLY A 54 -3.06 2.68 0.70
N CYS A 55 -4.14 2.43 -0.03
CA CYS A 55 -4.11 1.86 -1.36
C CYS A 55 -3.81 2.93 -2.42
N SER A 56 -2.98 2.62 -3.41
CA SER A 56 -2.53 3.53 -4.47
C SER A 56 -2.63 2.90 -5.86
N PHE A 57 -2.94 3.74 -6.86
CA PHE A 57 -2.97 3.37 -8.28
C PHE A 57 -1.60 3.34 -8.95
N ASN A 58 -0.56 3.92 -8.33
CA ASN A 58 0.71 4.17 -9.01
C ASN A 58 1.94 4.08 -8.07
N ASN A 59 3.10 3.82 -8.68
CA ASN A 59 4.42 3.77 -8.04
C ASN A 59 5.11 5.14 -7.95
N GLY A 60 4.35 6.23 -8.04
CA GLY A 60 4.89 7.59 -7.95
C GLY A 60 5.38 7.87 -6.54
N TYR A 61 6.63 7.53 -6.27
CA TYR A 61 7.26 7.67 -4.96
C TYR A 61 8.36 8.72 -5.04
N SER A 62 8.27 9.69 -4.15
CA SER A 62 9.21 10.80 -4.05
C SER A 62 9.79 10.84 -2.64
N GLN A 63 11.12 10.86 -2.54
CA GLN A 63 11.82 11.22 -1.31
C GLN A 63 12.25 12.68 -1.41
N SER A 64 11.95 13.46 -0.38
CA SER A 64 12.39 14.85 -0.27
C SER A 64 12.81 15.14 1.18
N SER A 65 14.10 15.34 1.39
CA SER A 65 14.65 15.73 2.69
C SER A 65 15.17 17.16 2.62
N SER A 66 14.68 18.05 3.48
CA SER A 66 15.32 19.33 3.78
C SER A 66 15.90 19.28 5.19
N GLY A 67 16.96 20.05 5.48
CA GLY A 67 17.75 19.93 6.71
C GLY A 67 16.98 20.06 8.04
N GLU A 68 15.74 20.57 8.02
CA GLU A 68 14.85 20.67 9.18
C GLU A 68 13.69 19.65 9.16
N PHE A 69 13.36 19.05 8.01
CA PHE A 69 12.23 18.14 7.85
C PHE A 69 12.53 17.01 6.87
N SER A 70 12.31 15.76 7.29
CA SER A 70 12.37 14.61 6.39
C SER A 70 10.96 14.22 5.93
N PHE A 71 10.76 14.18 4.62
CA PHE A 71 9.55 13.68 3.99
C PHE A 71 9.89 12.54 3.02
N THR A 72 9.29 11.38 3.25
CA THR A 72 9.55 10.18 2.47
C THR A 72 8.22 9.58 2.06
N SER A 73 7.95 9.51 0.75
CA SER A 73 6.78 8.80 0.21
C SER A 73 7.25 7.59 -0.57
N CYS A 74 6.59 6.46 -0.34
CA CYS A 74 7.01 5.16 -0.82
C CYS A 74 5.81 4.28 -1.08
N GLY A 75 6.07 3.16 -1.72
CA GLY A 75 5.10 2.10 -1.75
C GLY A 75 5.67 0.83 -2.32
N CYS A 76 4.82 -0.17 -2.26
CA CYS A 76 5.20 -1.55 -2.38
C CYS A 76 4.04 -2.35 -2.96
N GLN A 77 4.38 -3.51 -3.50
CA GLN A 77 3.43 -4.46 -4.05
C GLN A 77 3.40 -5.70 -3.16
N GLY A 78 2.19 -6.13 -2.80
CA GLY A 78 1.97 -7.28 -1.94
C GLY A 78 1.16 -6.92 -0.70
N ASP A 79 0.45 -7.91 -0.19
CA ASP A 79 -0.48 -7.70 0.92
C ASP A 79 0.23 -7.16 2.15
N LEU A 80 -0.32 -6.08 2.71
CA LEU A 80 0.09 -5.44 3.95
C LEU A 80 1.56 -4.97 3.95
N CYS A 81 2.17 -4.85 2.76
CA CYS A 81 3.59 -4.52 2.61
C CYS A 81 3.95 -3.15 3.18
N ASN A 82 2.98 -2.23 3.26
CA ASN A 82 3.17 -0.92 3.85
C ASN A 82 3.14 -0.93 5.38
N GLY A 83 3.26 -2.08 6.05
CA GLY A 83 3.26 -2.23 7.50
C GLY A 83 4.59 -1.87 8.19
N GLY A 84 5.73 -2.05 7.52
CA GLY A 84 7.07 -1.98 8.12
C GLY A 84 7.50 -0.61 8.66
N GLY A 85 6.86 0.50 8.27
CA GLY A 85 7.30 1.85 8.67
C GLY A 85 8.65 2.25 8.06
N HIS A 86 9.19 1.42 7.17
CA HIS A 86 10.38 1.70 6.37
C HIS A 86 10.01 1.63 4.89
N CYS A 87 10.70 2.50 4.17
CA CYS A 87 11.06 2.32 2.78
C CYS A 87 12.55 1.96 2.78
#